data_AF-A0A9P5MA44-F1
#
_entry.id   AF-A0A9P5MA44-F1
#
_cell.length_a   1.000
_cell.length_b   1.000
_cell.length_c   1.000
_cell.angle_alpha   90.00
_cell.angle_beta   90.00
_cell.angle_gamma   90.00
#
_symmetry.space_group_name_H-M   'P 1'
#
loop_
_entity.id
_entity.type
_entity.pdbx_description
1 polymer ?
#
loop_
_entity_poly.entity_id
_entity_poly.type
_entity_poly.pdbx_seq_one_letter_code
_entity_poly.pdbx_strand_id
1 'polypeptide(L)'
;MTLSRSVSTDSLVLLAAQLHLDDLRELQNGRKGKSRYDARLPDSDLAVDLYAAILAAEVQSMSDRRATLSLQQAVGTDADLVEQIYFDELRAQRDRDWAIRLSQDPDAPPPRQ
;
A
#
# COMPACT_ATOMS: atom_id res chain seq x y z
N MET A 1 -14.41 -8.99 28.13
CA MET A 1 -14.57 -7.70 27.43
C MET A 1 -14.29 -7.96 25.96
N THR A 2 -15.33 -8.32 25.22
CA THR A 2 -15.25 -8.82 23.84
C THR A 2 -15.06 -7.62 22.91
N LEU A 3 -13.88 -7.49 22.30
CA LEU A 3 -13.61 -6.51 21.26
C LEU A 3 -14.47 -6.85 20.03
N SER A 4 -15.64 -6.22 19.93
CA SER A 4 -16.41 -6.13 18.70
C SER A 4 -15.54 -5.45 17.66
N ARG A 5 -14.88 -6.23 16.80
CA ARG A 5 -14.14 -5.76 15.64
C ARG A 5 -15.13 -5.05 14.72
N SER A 6 -15.18 -3.72 14.78
CA SER A 6 -15.98 -2.94 13.82
C SER A 6 -15.46 -3.24 12.42
N VAL A 7 -16.32 -3.76 11.56
CA VAL A 7 -15.99 -3.91 10.14
C VAL A 7 -15.87 -2.51 9.55
N SER A 8 -14.69 -2.15 9.02
CA SER A 8 -14.54 -0.85 8.36
C SER A 8 -15.37 -0.82 7.09
N THR A 9 -15.95 0.34 6.77
CA THR A 9 -16.71 0.56 5.53
C THR A 9 -15.89 0.15 4.31
N ASP A 10 -14.60 0.46 4.31
CA ASP A 10 -13.68 0.09 3.22
C ASP A 10 -13.58 -1.43 3.01
N SER A 11 -13.56 -2.20 4.10
CA SER A 11 -13.53 -3.67 4.02
C SER A 11 -14.84 -4.23 3.47
N LEU A 12 -15.97 -3.60 3.79
CA LEU A 12 -17.28 -4.00 3.29
C LEU A 12 -17.43 -3.71 1.80
N VAL A 13 -16.98 -2.54 1.33
CA VAL A 13 -17.03 -2.17 -0.09
C VAL A 13 -16.12 -3.08 -0.93
N LEU A 14 -14.90 -3.37 -0.45
CA LEU A 14 -14.00 -4.32 -1.11
C LEU A 14 -14.62 -5.72 -1.22
N LEU A 15 -15.25 -6.20 -0.14
CA LEU A 15 -15.94 -7.49 -0.16
C LEU A 15 -17.10 -7.49 -1.17
N ALA A 16 -17.92 -6.45 -1.17
CA ALA A 16 -19.03 -6.32 -2.10
C ALA A 16 -18.56 -6.29 -3.56
N ALA A 17 -17.51 -5.52 -3.87
CA ALA A 17 -16.94 -5.46 -5.21
C ALA A 17 -16.36 -6.81 -5.66
N GLN A 18 -15.72 -7.55 -4.75
CA GLN A 18 -15.21 -8.89 -5.05
C GLN A 18 -16.34 -9.89 -5.33
N LEU A 19 -17.41 -9.86 -4.53
CA LEU A 19 -18.60 -10.71 -4.76
C LEU A 19 -19.22 -10.42 -6.13
N HIS A 20 -19.38 -9.14 -6.50
CA HIS A 20 -19.89 -8.77 -7.81
C HIS A 20 -18.97 -9.24 -8.95
N LEU A 21 -17.65 -9.18 -8.79
CA LEU A 21 -16.71 -9.72 -9.79
C LEU A 21 -16.84 -11.23 -9.95
N ASP A 22 -17.04 -11.96 -8.85
CA ASP A 22 -17.23 -13.40 -8.88
C ASP A 22 -18.57 -13.78 -9.54
N ASP A 23 -19.65 -13.06 -9.25
CA ASP A 23 -20.95 -13.22 -9.93
C ASP A 23 -20.83 -13.01 -11.45
N LEU A 24 -20.09 -11.97 -11.89
CA LEU A 24 -19.88 -11.71 -13.32
C LEU A 24 -19.07 -12.83 -13.99
N ARG A 25 -18.07 -13.40 -13.30
CA ARG A 25 -17.31 -14.54 -13.81
C ARG A 25 -18.19 -15.77 -13.96
N GLU A 26 -19.06 -16.06 -12.98
CA GLU A 26 -20.02 -17.15 -13.08
C GLU A 26 -20.99 -16.94 -14.25
N LEU A 27 -21.48 -15.71 -14.41
CA LEU A 27 -22.37 -15.32 -15.51
C LEU A 27 -21.70 -15.49 -16.88
N GLN A 28 -20.42 -15.14 -17.00
CA GLN A 28 -19.63 -15.36 -18.22
C GLN A 28 -19.36 -16.85 -18.48
N ASN A 29 -19.01 -17.63 -17.45
CA ASN A 29 -18.72 -19.06 -17.58
C ASN A 29 -19.97 -19.90 -17.91
N GLY A 30 -21.16 -19.47 -17.46
CA GLY A 30 -22.43 -20.13 -17.74
C GLY A 30 -22.95 -19.95 -19.18
N ARG A 31 -22.33 -19.07 -19.98
CA ARG A 31 -22.77 -18.73 -21.34
C ARG A 31 -22.20 -19.70 -22.37
N LYS A 32 -22.98 -20.73 -22.71
CA LYS A 32 -22.68 -21.61 -23.85
C LYS A 32 -23.12 -20.95 -25.17
N GLY A 33 -22.20 -20.93 -26.13
CA GLY A 33 -22.26 -20.16 -27.39
C GLY A 33 -23.48 -20.36 -28.28
N LYS A 34 -24.01 -19.22 -28.75
CA LYS A 34 -24.89 -19.11 -29.93
C LYS A 34 -24.53 -17.91 -30.84
N SER A 35 -23.40 -17.24 -30.61
CA SER A 35 -22.98 -16.11 -31.44
C SER A 35 -22.05 -16.57 -32.56
N ARG A 36 -22.23 -15.99 -33.75
CA ARG A 36 -21.33 -16.21 -34.90
C ARG A 36 -20.00 -15.50 -34.63
N TYR A 37 -18.90 -16.08 -35.09
CA TYR A 37 -17.54 -15.52 -34.91
C TYR A 37 -17.42 -14.06 -35.39
N ASP A 38 -18.19 -13.70 -36.42
CA ASP A 38 -18.17 -12.37 -37.05
C ASP A 38 -19.25 -11.41 -36.50
N ALA A 39 -20.01 -11.82 -35.49
CA ALA A 39 -21.08 -10.98 -34.92
C ALA A 39 -20.49 -9.93 -33.98
N ARG A 40 -20.98 -8.69 -34.10
CA ARG A 40 -20.71 -7.63 -33.12
C ARG A 40 -21.04 -8.12 -31.71
N LEU A 41 -20.16 -7.83 -30.76
CA LEU A 41 -20.39 -8.12 -29.34
C LEU A 41 -21.75 -7.54 -28.94
N PRO A 42 -22.68 -8.34 -28.40
CA PRO A 42 -23.99 -7.82 -28.01
C PRO A 42 -23.80 -6.81 -26.87
N ASP A 43 -24.65 -5.79 -26.82
CA ASP A 43 -24.54 -4.71 -25.83
C ASP A 43 -24.56 -5.23 -24.38
N SER A 44 -25.21 -6.38 -24.14
CA SER A 44 -25.21 -7.08 -22.85
C SER A 44 -23.83 -7.56 -22.41
N ASP A 45 -22.98 -7.94 -23.35
CA ASP A 45 -21.65 -8.49 -23.07
C ASP A 45 -20.68 -7.33 -22.86
N LEU A 46 -20.81 -6.28 -23.67
CA LEU A 46 -20.10 -5.03 -23.45
C LEU A 46 -20.44 -4.43 -22.07
N ALA A 47 -21.71 -4.47 -21.65
CA ALA A 47 -22.13 -3.98 -20.34
C ALA A 47 -21.50 -4.79 -19.19
N VAL A 48 -21.41 -6.13 -19.33
CA VAL A 48 -20.74 -7.00 -18.36
C VAL A 48 -19.26 -6.68 -18.26
N ASP A 49 -18.58 -6.54 -19.40
CA ASP A 49 -17.14 -6.24 -19.45
C ASP A 49 -16.82 -4.86 -18.84
N LEU A 50 -17.63 -3.84 -19.17
CA LEU A 50 -17.48 -2.50 -18.59
C LEU A 50 -17.73 -2.51 -17.09
N TYR A 51 -18.75 -3.23 -16.62
CA TYR A 51 -19.04 -3.32 -15.19
C TYR A 51 -17.91 -4.05 -14.43
N ALA A 52 -17.37 -5.13 -14.99
CA ALA A 52 -16.21 -5.81 -14.43
C ALA A 52 -14.99 -4.89 -14.37
N ALA A 53 -14.74 -4.09 -15.42
CA ALA A 53 -13.64 -3.13 -15.44
C ALA A 53 -13.79 -2.03 -14.38
N ILE A 54 -15.00 -1.51 -14.18
CA ILE A 54 -15.30 -0.51 -13.15
C ILE A 54 -15.04 -1.09 -11.75
N LEU A 55 -15.56 -2.30 -11.47
CA LEU A 55 -15.36 -2.96 -10.18
C LEU A 55 -13.87 -3.24 -9.89
N ALA A 56 -13.13 -3.70 -10.90
CA ALA A 56 -11.69 -3.93 -10.76
C ALA A 56 -10.92 -2.64 -10.46
N ALA A 57 -11.28 -1.54 -11.14
CA ALA A 57 -10.68 -0.22 -10.90
C ALA A 57 -11.00 0.28 -9.47
N GLU A 58 -12.22 0.07 -8.99
CA GLU A 58 -12.62 0.46 -7.64
C GLU A 58 -11.84 -0.34 -6.58
N VAL A 59 -11.73 -1.65 -6.74
CA VAL A 59 -10.92 -2.51 -5.85
C VAL A 59 -9.47 -2.04 -5.79
N GLN A 60 -8.88 -1.73 -6.94
CA GLN A 60 -7.50 -1.21 -6.99
C GLN A 60 -7.38 0.13 -6.27
N SER A 61 -8.29 1.08 -6.53
CA SER A 61 -8.28 2.40 -5.90
C SER A 61 -8.38 2.31 -4.38
N MET A 62 -9.24 1.44 -3.86
CA MET A 62 -9.37 1.21 -2.42
C MET A 62 -8.12 0.56 -1.81
N SER A 63 -7.51 -0.38 -2.52
CA SER A 63 -6.23 -0.99 -2.11
C SER A 63 -5.13 0.06 -1.99
N ASP A 64 -5.00 0.93 -3.01
CA ASP A 64 -4.01 2.00 -3.05
C ASP A 64 -4.23 3.03 -1.93
N ARG A 65 -5.50 3.39 -1.67
CA ARG A 65 -5.87 4.26 -0.55
C ARG A 65 -5.45 3.65 0.79
N ARG A 66 -5.74 2.37 1.01
CA ARG A 66 -5.38 1.67 2.25
C ARG A 66 -3.86 1.62 2.43
N ALA A 67 -3.11 1.34 1.36
CA ALA A 67 -1.65 1.35 1.39
C ALA A 67 -1.11 2.75 1.74
N THR A 68 -1.67 3.79 1.12
CA THR A 68 -1.30 5.19 1.37
C THR A 68 -1.55 5.61 2.82
N LEU A 69 -2.71 5.25 3.40
CA LEU A 69 -3.01 5.52 4.81
C LEU A 69 -2.06 4.78 5.75
N SER A 70 -1.72 3.54 5.43
CA SER A 70 -0.73 2.77 6.19
C SER A 70 0.65 3.41 6.15
N LEU A 71 1.08 3.91 4.98
CA LEU A 71 2.35 4.62 4.83
C LEU A 71 2.34 5.94 5.61
N GLN A 72 1.27 6.71 5.52
CA GLN A 72 1.11 7.94 6.28
C GLN A 72 1.20 7.67 7.79
N GLN A 73 0.56 6.61 8.27
CA GLN A 73 0.63 6.21 9.67
C GLN A 73 2.05 5.83 10.08
N ALA A 74 2.73 4.99 9.29
CA ALA A 74 4.12 4.58 9.56
C ALA A 74 5.08 5.77 9.58
N VAL A 75 4.95 6.69 8.62
CA VAL A 75 5.75 7.93 8.61
C VAL A 75 5.51 8.76 9.87
N GLY A 76 4.26 8.86 10.31
CA GLY A 76 3.93 9.59 11.54
C GLY A 76 4.43 8.91 12.82
N THR A 77 4.35 7.58 12.92
CA THR A 77 4.80 6.85 14.12
C THR A 77 6.30 6.71 14.20
N ASP A 78 6.98 6.61 13.06
CA ASP A 78 8.39 6.24 13.01
C ASP A 78 9.30 7.48 12.87
N ALA A 79 8.73 8.67 12.65
CA ALA A 79 9.47 9.92 12.47
C ALA A 79 10.45 10.19 13.63
N ASP A 80 9.98 10.12 14.87
CA ASP A 80 10.80 10.38 16.07
C ASP A 80 11.96 9.36 16.18
N LEU A 81 11.70 8.10 15.82
CA LEU A 81 12.72 7.05 15.84
C LEU A 81 13.77 7.29 14.75
N VAL A 82 13.35 7.67 13.54
CA VAL A 82 14.27 8.01 12.44
C VAL A 82 15.12 9.22 12.81
N GLU A 83 14.53 10.23 13.44
CA GLU A 83 15.27 11.41 13.92
C GLU A 83 16.29 11.03 15.00
N GLN A 84 15.91 10.18 15.95
CA GLN A 84 16.84 9.68 16.96
C GLN A 84 18.02 8.94 16.34
N ILE A 85 17.76 7.99 15.43
CA ILE A 85 18.79 7.23 14.72
C ILE A 85 19.72 8.18 13.95
N TYR A 86 19.17 9.22 13.32
CA TYR A 86 19.94 10.23 12.61
C TYR A 86 20.92 10.98 13.53
N PHE A 87 20.46 11.44 14.69
CA PHE A 87 21.33 12.12 15.65
C PHE A 87 22.38 11.20 16.27
N ASP A 88 22.02 9.95 16.55
CA ASP A 88 22.95 8.93 17.06
C ASP A 88 24.05 8.64 16.04
N GLU A 89 23.71 8.51 14.75
CA GLU A 89 24.69 8.34 13.67
C GLU A 89 25.58 9.57 13.50
N LEU A 90 25.01 10.78 13.58
CA LEU A 90 25.78 12.03 13.51
C LEU A 90 26.78 12.14 14.68
N ARG A 91 26.41 11.68 15.88
CA ARG A 91 27.33 11.59 17.02
C ARG A 91 28.41 10.55 16.76
N ALA A 92 28.05 9.35 16.31
CA ALA A 92 29.00 8.28 16.01
C ALA A 92 30.04 8.68 14.93
N GLN A 93 29.62 9.45 13.92
CA GLN A 93 30.53 10.00 12.90
C GLN A 93 31.52 11.00 13.50
N ARG A 94 31.03 11.95 14.31
CA ARG A 94 31.89 12.92 15.00
C ARG A 94 32.91 12.26 15.92
N ASP A 95 32.49 11.22 16.63
CA ASP A 95 33.36 10.44 17.53
C ASP A 95 34.43 9.68 16.74
N ARG A 96 34.06 9.09 15.59
CA ARG A 96 35.00 8.41 14.69
C ARG A 96 36.05 9.38 14.14
N ASP A 97 35.62 10.55 13.67
CA ASP A 97 36.53 11.59 13.15
C ASP A 97 37.46 12.14 14.23
N TRP A 98 36.98 12.22 15.48
CA TRP A 98 37.82 12.60 16.59
C TRP A 98 38.82 11.49 16.96
N ALA A 99 38.42 10.23 17.00
CA ALA A 99 39.33 9.12 17.27
C ALA A 99 40.48 9.06 16.25
N ILE A 100 40.20 9.32 14.97
CA ILE A 100 41.22 9.44 13.91
C ILE A 100 42.17 10.60 14.22
N ARG A 101 41.66 11.79 14.56
CA ARG A 101 42.50 12.94 14.94
C ARG A 101 43.36 12.65 16.17
N LEU A 102 42.78 12.04 17.20
CA LEU A 102 43.47 11.68 18.44
C LEU A 102 44.60 10.68 18.20
N SER A 103 44.43 9.77 17.23
CA SER A 103 45.50 8.84 16.82
C SER A 103 46.70 9.53 16.16
N GLN A 104 46.50 10.72 15.58
CA GLN A 104 47.53 11.51 14.90
C GLN A 104 48.11 12.60 15.81
N ASP A 105 47.28 13.16 16.68
CA ASP A 105 47.60 14.22 17.63
C ASP A 105 46.94 13.91 19.00
N PRO A 106 47.72 13.47 20.00
CA PRO A 106 47.19 13.12 21.32
C PRO A 106 46.51 14.27 22.07
N ASP A 107 46.80 15.52 21.70
CA ASP A 107 46.22 16.72 22.33
C ASP A 107 45.00 17.25 21.54
N ALA A 108 44.50 16.49 20.55
CA ALA A 108 43.37 16.89 19.73
C ALA A 108 42.08 17.10 20.58
N PRO A 109 41.44 18.29 20.51
CA PRO A 109 40.28 18.61 21.33
C PRO A 109 39.03 17.81 20.92
N PRO A 110 38.14 17.50 21.88
CA PRO A 110 36.94 16.70 21.63
C PRO A 110 35.94 17.39 20.68
N PRO A 111 35.09 16.60 19.99
CA PRO A 111 34.08 17.15 19.08
C PRO A 111 33.03 17.94 19.87
N ARG A 112 32.58 19.07 19.30
CA ARG A 112 31.50 19.88 19.88
C ARG A 112 30.17 19.14 19.78
N GLN A 113 29.37 19.21 20.86
CA GLN A 113 28.05 18.59 20.95
C GLN A 113 27.01 19.33 20.11
#